data_AF-A0A4Q2XMP1-F1
#
_entry.id   AF-A0A4Q2XMP1-F1
#
_cell.length_a   1.000
_cell.length_b   1.000
_cell.length_c   1.000
_cell.angle_alpha   90.00
_cell.angle_beta   90.00
_cell.angle_gamma   90.00
#
_symmetry.space_group_name_H-M   'P 1'
#
loop_
_entity.id
_entity.type
_entity.pdbx_description
1 polymer ?
#
loop_
_entity_poly.entity_id
_entity_poly.type
_entity_poly.pdbx_seq_one_letter_code
_entity_poly.pdbx_strand_id
1 'polypeptide(L)'
;MPILYAYKNCDTCRKAAKWLKENQIPHETKAIRETPPSVAELEAALRANGGDLRKLFNTSGGDYRELGIKDRLPGMTEAEALDLLSQNGNLVKRPFLIGDGVALNGFSGAVWKDALG
;
A
#
# COMPACT_ATOMS: atom_id res chain seq x y z
N MET A 1 -7.39 -14.71 4.64
CA MET A 1 -6.30 -14.77 3.65
C MET A 1 -6.00 -13.35 3.18
N PRO A 2 -4.76 -12.85 3.33
CA PRO A 2 -4.41 -11.49 2.94
C PRO A 2 -4.35 -11.29 1.42
N ILE A 3 -4.51 -10.05 1.00
CA ILE A 3 -4.42 -9.59 -0.38
C ILE A 3 -3.15 -8.74 -0.53
N LEU A 4 -2.29 -9.11 -1.47
CA LEU A 4 -1.14 -8.35 -1.90
C LEU A 4 -1.49 -7.51 -3.13
N TYR A 5 -1.66 -6.21 -2.95
CA TYR A 5 -1.73 -5.25 -4.02
C TYR A 5 -0.31 -4.95 -4.54
N ALA A 6 -0.06 -5.32 -5.79
CA ALA A 6 1.25 -5.25 -6.41
C ALA A 6 1.18 -4.69 -7.83
N TYR A 7 2.35 -4.29 -8.34
CA TYR A 7 2.53 -3.93 -9.74
C TYR A 7 3.61 -4.81 -10.36
N LYS A 8 3.39 -5.30 -11.58
CA LYS A 8 4.30 -6.25 -12.27
C LYS A 8 5.73 -5.72 -12.36
N ASN A 9 5.90 -4.43 -12.69
CA ASN A 9 7.22 -3.80 -12.87
C ASN A 9 7.68 -3.07 -11.59
N CYS A 10 7.46 -3.67 -10.42
CA CYS A 10 7.89 -3.15 -9.12
C CYS A 10 8.78 -4.17 -8.41
N ASP A 11 10.07 -3.85 -8.27
CA ASP A 11 11.06 -4.76 -7.68
C ASP A 11 10.75 -5.12 -6.24
N THR A 12 10.34 -4.13 -5.44
CA THR A 12 9.91 -4.31 -4.06
C THR A 12 8.69 -5.21 -3.97
N CYS A 13 7.78 -5.14 -4.94
CA CYS A 13 6.60 -5.99 -5.01
C CYS A 13 6.96 -7.43 -5.34
N ARG A 14 7.92 -7.66 -6.25
CA ARG A 14 8.46 -9.00 -6.54
C ARG A 14 9.15 -9.60 -5.32
N LYS A 15 9.91 -8.79 -4.57
CA LYS A 15 10.55 -9.23 -3.29
C LYS A 15 9.50 -9.62 -2.25
N ALA A 16 8.45 -8.82 -2.07
CA ALA A 16 7.35 -9.13 -1.16
C ALA A 16 6.60 -10.41 -1.53
N ALA A 17 6.20 -10.57 -2.79
CA ALA A 17 5.52 -11.79 -3.25
C ALA A 17 6.39 -13.04 -3.07
N LYS A 18 7.69 -12.93 -3.36
CA LYS A 18 8.66 -14.00 -3.12
C LYS A 18 8.75 -14.35 -1.62
N TRP A 19 8.81 -13.36 -0.75
CA TRP A 19 8.88 -13.57 0.70
C TRP A 19 7.63 -14.30 1.23
N LEU A 20 6.42 -13.90 0.81
CA LEU A 20 5.18 -14.61 1.19
C LEU A 20 5.21 -16.06 0.75
N LYS A 21 5.67 -16.32 -0.48
CA LYS A 21 5.81 -17.68 -1.02
C LYS A 21 6.81 -18.51 -0.22
N GLU A 22 7.98 -17.95 0.13
CA GLU A 22 9.02 -18.63 0.90
C GLU A 22 8.57 -18.95 2.33
N ASN A 23 7.75 -18.10 2.94
CA ASN A 23 7.17 -18.32 4.27
C ASN A 23 5.83 -19.09 4.22
N GLN A 24 5.44 -19.61 3.05
CA GLN A 24 4.22 -20.40 2.85
C GLN A 24 2.93 -19.68 3.29
N ILE A 25 2.90 -18.35 3.21
CA ILE A 25 1.73 -17.53 3.58
C ILE A 25 0.79 -17.47 2.37
N PRO A 26 -0.43 -18.08 2.47
CA PRO A 26 -1.42 -18.00 1.40
C PRO A 26 -1.85 -16.55 1.21
N HIS A 27 -1.90 -16.08 -0.03
CA HIS A 27 -2.32 -14.72 -0.35
C HIS A 27 -2.91 -14.65 -1.75
N GLU A 28 -3.84 -13.72 -1.95
CA GLU A 28 -4.26 -13.28 -3.27
C GLU A 28 -3.33 -12.16 -3.75
N THR A 29 -3.05 -12.06 -5.06
CA THR A 29 -2.34 -10.90 -5.61
C THR A 29 -3.25 -10.13 -6.56
N LYS A 30 -3.40 -8.82 -6.32
CA LYS A 30 -4.19 -7.91 -7.14
C LYS A 30 -3.32 -6.85 -7.80
N ALA A 31 -3.67 -6.49 -9.03
CA ALA A 31 -2.96 -5.45 -9.76
C ALA A 31 -3.36 -4.07 -9.21
N ILE A 32 -2.50 -3.45 -8.41
CA ILE A 32 -2.83 -2.21 -7.66
C ILE A 32 -3.32 -1.07 -8.55
N ARG A 33 -2.89 -1.03 -9.81
CA ARG A 33 -3.30 -0.02 -10.80
C ARG A 33 -4.73 -0.21 -11.30
N GLU A 34 -5.12 -1.46 -11.49
CA GLU A 34 -6.41 -1.85 -12.10
C GLU A 34 -7.47 -2.02 -11.03
N THR A 35 -7.07 -2.54 -9.88
CA THR A 35 -7.90 -2.72 -8.70
C THR A 35 -7.19 -2.09 -7.51
N PRO A 36 -7.29 -0.76 -7.34
CA PRO A 36 -6.76 -0.10 -6.15
C PRO A 36 -7.44 -0.62 -4.87
N PRO A 37 -6.79 -0.50 -3.71
CA PRO A 37 -7.44 -0.82 -2.44
C PRO A 37 -8.62 0.13 -2.19
N SER A 38 -9.66 -0.40 -1.57
CA SER A 38 -10.81 0.36 -1.12
C SER A 38 -10.46 1.37 -0.03
N VAL A 39 -11.30 2.39 0.15
CA VAL A 39 -11.15 3.37 1.23
C VAL A 39 -11.03 2.69 2.59
N ALA A 40 -11.85 1.67 2.88
CA ALA A 40 -11.81 0.94 4.15
C ALA A 40 -10.47 0.21 4.38
N GLU A 41 -9.87 -0.37 3.34
CA GLU A 41 -8.54 -1.00 3.42
C GLU A 41 -7.44 0.05 3.65
N LEU A 42 -7.55 1.21 2.99
CA LEU A 42 -6.61 2.32 3.16
C LEU A 42 -6.73 2.97 4.54
N GLU A 43 -7.93 3.07 5.10
CA GLU A 43 -8.16 3.53 6.47
C GLU A 43 -7.50 2.59 7.49
N ALA A 44 -7.60 1.28 7.30
CA ALA A 44 -6.93 0.30 8.15
C ALA A 44 -5.41 0.50 8.12
N ALA A 45 -4.86 0.74 6.93
CA ALA A 45 -3.46 1.07 6.76
C ALA A 45 -3.08 2.40 7.43
N LEU A 46 -3.93 3.43 7.33
CA LEU A 46 -3.70 4.73 7.97
C LEU A 46 -3.58 4.59 9.48
N ARG A 47 -4.50 3.83 10.10
CA ARG A 47 -4.46 3.52 11.53
C ARG A 47 -3.19 2.79 11.92
N ALA A 48 -2.78 1.77 11.15
CA ALA A 48 -1.53 1.03 11.37
C ALA A 48 -0.28 1.92 11.26
N ASN A 49 -0.36 3.04 10.53
CA ASN A 49 0.71 4.00 10.35
C ASN A 49 0.70 5.19 11.34
N GLY A 50 -0.23 5.19 12.29
CA GLY A 50 -0.39 6.26 13.29
C GLY A 50 -0.99 7.55 12.72
N GLY A 51 -1.81 7.47 11.67
CA GLY A 51 -2.47 8.63 11.06
C GLY A 51 -1.62 9.39 10.03
N ASP A 52 -0.42 8.90 9.71
CA ASP A 52 0.44 9.55 8.72
C ASP A 52 0.02 9.21 7.29
N LEU A 53 -0.81 10.08 6.70
CA LEU A 53 -1.27 9.96 5.30
C LEU A 53 -0.12 9.80 4.32
N ARG A 54 1.01 10.47 4.53
CA ARG A 54 2.15 10.46 3.60
C ARG A 54 2.68 9.05 3.39
N LYS A 55 2.59 8.18 4.40
CA LYS A 55 3.07 6.78 4.31
C LYS A 55 2.22 5.93 3.37
N LEU A 56 0.98 6.32 3.10
CA LEU A 56 0.12 5.64 2.13
C LEU A 56 0.44 6.03 0.68
N PHE A 57 1.15 7.14 0.47
CA PHE A 57 1.49 7.60 -0.87
C PHE A 57 2.79 7.00 -1.40
N ASN A 58 2.79 6.66 -2.68
CA ASN A 58 3.97 6.35 -3.47
C ASN A 58 4.77 7.63 -3.78
N THR A 59 5.44 8.16 -2.77
CA THR A 59 6.24 9.40 -2.85
C THR A 59 7.38 9.35 -3.89
N SER A 60 7.78 8.16 -4.32
CA SER A 60 8.77 7.93 -5.37
C SER A 60 8.19 7.90 -6.80
N GLY A 61 6.86 7.79 -6.94
CA GLY A 61 6.18 7.66 -8.22
C GLY A 61 6.15 8.95 -9.05
N GLY A 62 6.02 8.80 -10.38
CA GLY A 62 5.85 9.93 -11.31
C GLY A 62 4.59 10.72 -10.99
N ASP A 63 3.45 10.03 -10.89
CA ASP A 63 2.12 10.59 -10.60
C ASP A 63 2.12 11.46 -9.33
N TYR A 64 2.86 11.07 -8.29
CA TYR A 64 2.96 11.85 -7.06
C TYR A 64 3.61 13.22 -7.29
N ARG A 65 4.62 13.28 -8.17
CA ARG A 65 5.30 14.53 -8.55
C ARG A 65 4.46 15.33 -9.55
N GLU A 66 3.94 14.68 -10.58
CA GLU A 66 3.15 15.30 -11.66
C GLU A 66 1.87 15.94 -11.13
N LEU A 67 1.19 15.30 -10.18
CA LEU A 67 -0.03 15.82 -9.57
C LEU A 67 0.21 16.79 -8.40
N GLY A 68 1.47 17.14 -8.12
CA GLY A 68 1.85 18.07 -7.05
C GLY A 68 1.41 17.62 -5.66
N ILE A 69 1.34 16.31 -5.41
CA ILE A 69 0.75 15.77 -4.17
C ILE A 69 1.54 16.23 -2.95
N LYS A 70 2.86 16.39 -3.05
CA LYS A 70 3.72 16.87 -1.96
C LYS A 70 3.21 18.18 -1.35
N ASP A 71 2.76 19.10 -2.18
CA ASP A 71 2.37 20.45 -1.77
C ASP A 71 0.89 20.51 -1.37
N ARG A 72 0.07 19.61 -1.92
CA ARG A 72 -1.37 19.49 -1.61
C ARG A 72 -1.64 18.71 -0.32
N LEU A 73 -0.82 17.70 -0.01
CA LEU A 73 -1.04 16.77 1.09
C LEU A 73 -1.21 17.45 2.47
N PRO A 74 -0.46 18.50 2.84
CA PRO A 74 -0.66 19.18 4.12
C PRO A 74 -2.03 19.84 4.30
N GLY A 75 -2.73 20.13 3.20
CA GLY A 75 -4.07 20.70 3.20
C GLY A 75 -5.19 19.70 2.93
N MET A 76 -4.86 18.43 2.67
CA MET A 76 -5.85 17.38 2.43
C MET A 76 -6.38 16.83 3.76
N THR A 77 -7.68 16.61 3.80
CA THR A 77 -8.30 15.78 4.83
C THR A 77 -7.99 14.30 4.61
N GLU A 78 -8.15 13.48 5.66
CA GLU A 78 -8.01 12.03 5.54
C GLU A 78 -8.95 11.46 4.48
N ALA A 79 -10.22 11.88 4.49
CA ALA A 79 -11.22 11.42 3.53
C ALA A 79 -10.82 11.72 2.08
N GLU A 80 -10.36 12.93 1.78
CA GLU A 80 -9.91 13.31 0.43
C GLU A 80 -8.68 12.51 -0.01
N ALA A 81 -7.72 12.31 0.89
CA ALA A 81 -6.52 11.55 0.58
C ALA A 81 -6.83 10.07 0.31
N LEU A 82 -7.71 9.46 1.09
CA LEU A 82 -8.10 8.06 0.93
C LEU A 82 -8.96 7.85 -0.32
N ASP A 83 -9.90 8.76 -0.60
CA ASP A 83 -10.68 8.73 -1.84
C ASP A 83 -9.77 8.82 -3.07
N LEU A 84 -8.82 9.77 -3.08
CA LEU A 84 -7.83 9.91 -4.15
C LEU A 84 -7.01 8.63 -4.37
N LEU A 85 -6.54 8.02 -3.29
CA LEU A 85 -5.77 6.76 -3.35
C LEU A 85 -6.61 5.60 -3.88
N SER A 86 -7.89 5.52 -3.49
CA SER A 86 -8.81 4.48 -3.96
C SER A 86 -9.17 4.60 -5.44
N GLN A 87 -9.13 5.82 -5.98
CA GLN A 87 -9.38 6.08 -7.40
C GLN A 87 -8.11 5.95 -8.27
N ASN A 88 -6.93 6.17 -7.69
CA ASN A 88 -5.66 6.09 -8.41
C ASN A 88 -4.62 5.22 -7.69
N GLY A 89 -4.59 3.95 -8.09
CA GLY A 89 -3.65 2.95 -7.57
C GLY A 89 -2.16 3.24 -7.80
N ASN A 90 -1.79 4.15 -8.72
CA ASN A 90 -0.38 4.56 -8.88
C ASN A 90 0.12 5.38 -7.71
N LEU A 91 -0.79 6.11 -7.05
CA LEU A 91 -0.50 6.92 -5.90
C LEU A 91 -0.37 6.08 -4.63
N VAL A 92 -0.84 4.85 -4.60
CA VAL A 92 -0.75 3.98 -3.43
C VAL A 92 0.65 3.42 -3.25
N LYS A 93 1.17 3.51 -2.02
CA LYS A 93 2.45 2.95 -1.62
C LYS A 93 2.43 1.44 -1.81
N ARG A 94 3.33 0.96 -2.66
CA ARG A 94 3.43 -0.45 -3.03
C ARG A 94 4.74 -1.10 -2.55
N PRO A 95 4.76 -2.41 -2.30
CA PRO A 95 3.58 -3.31 -2.23
C PRO A 95 2.65 -2.95 -1.06
N PHE A 96 1.39 -3.32 -1.14
CA PHE A 96 0.42 -3.13 -0.06
C PHE A 96 -0.22 -4.48 0.29
N LEU A 97 -0.12 -4.92 1.55
CA LEU A 97 -0.64 -6.19 2.05
C LEU A 97 -1.70 -5.90 3.11
N ILE A 98 -2.90 -6.47 2.93
CA ILE A 98 -4.03 -6.22 3.82
C ILE A 98 -4.84 -7.51 4.03
N GLY A 99 -5.35 -7.71 5.24
CA GLY A 99 -6.20 -8.86 5.59
C GLY A 99 -5.66 -9.63 6.80
N ASP A 100 -6.47 -10.50 7.38
CA ASP A 100 -6.12 -11.30 8.57
C ASP A 100 -5.54 -10.46 9.74
N GLY A 101 -6.06 -9.24 9.92
CA GLY A 101 -5.64 -8.32 10.97
C GLY A 101 -4.39 -7.47 10.65
N VAL A 102 -3.74 -7.68 9.49
CA VAL A 102 -2.57 -6.88 9.08
C VAL A 102 -2.93 -5.84 8.03
N ALA A 103 -2.22 -4.71 8.07
CA ALA A 103 -2.25 -3.65 7.06
C ALA A 103 -0.83 -3.07 6.89
N LEU A 104 -0.10 -3.52 5.87
CA LEU A 104 1.31 -3.21 5.65
C LEU A 104 1.52 -2.54 4.29
N ASN A 105 2.20 -1.40 4.30
CA ASN A 105 2.52 -0.58 3.13
C ASN A 105 4.05 -0.51 2.94
N GLY A 106 4.51 -0.89 1.76
CA GLY A 106 5.92 -1.17 1.49
C GLY A 106 6.33 -2.58 1.93
N PHE A 107 7.61 -2.90 1.74
CA PHE A 107 8.18 -4.18 2.12
C PHE A 107 9.42 -3.98 2.99
N SER A 108 9.38 -4.58 4.17
CA SER A 108 10.53 -4.79 5.04
C SER A 108 10.41 -6.19 5.62
N GLY A 109 11.40 -7.04 5.37
CA GLY A 109 11.36 -8.44 5.84
C GLY A 109 11.23 -8.56 7.35
N ALA A 110 11.83 -7.63 8.12
CA ALA A 110 11.71 -7.60 9.58
C ALA A 110 10.26 -7.27 10.02
N VAL A 111 9.66 -6.24 9.43
CA VAL A 111 8.28 -5.83 9.74
C VAL A 111 7.28 -6.91 9.35
N TRP A 112 7.46 -7.52 8.18
CA TRP A 112 6.56 -8.57 7.69
C TRP A 112 6.69 -9.84 8.52
N LYS A 113 7.90 -10.19 8.96
CA LYS A 113 8.12 -11.32 9.87
C LYS A 113 7.44 -11.09 11.23
N ASP A 114 7.55 -9.89 11.79
CA ASP A 114 6.91 -9.55 13.07
C ASP A 114 5.38 -9.57 12.98
N ALA A 115 4.83 -9.12 11.85
CA ALA A 115 3.38 -9.04 11.64
C ALA A 115 2.72 -10.35 11.19
N LEU A 116 3.46 -11.26 10.54
CA LEU A 116 2.90 -12.47 9.90
C LEU A 116 3.51 -13.79 10.42
N GLY A 117 4.54 -13.71 11.25
CA GLY A 117 5.28 -14.87 11.79
C GLY A 117 4.83 -15.31 13.17
#